data_AF-A0A9N9DMK0-F1
#
_entry.id   AF-A0A9N9DMK0-F1
#
_cell.length_a   1.000
_cell.length_b   1.000
_cell.length_c   1.000
_cell.angle_alpha   90.00
_cell.angle_beta   90.00
_cell.angle_gamma   90.00
#
_symmetry.space_group_name_H-M   'P 1'
#
loop_
_entity.id
_entity.type
_entity.pdbx_description
1 polymer ?
#
loop_
_entity_poly.entity_id
_entity_poly.type
_entity_poly.pdbx_seq_one_letter_code
_entity_poly.pdbx_strand_id
1 'polypeptide(L)'
;MLQKKKKKQILYALKSKQKYGKRGGGKRISKRAWKFLEKYFLKGDVDKSKRYTTATMLKRKVEEGELGEDEVPKLQTIHSWILRYSAQHRQKMAEMSINKM
;
A
#
# COMPACT_ATOMS: atom_id res chain seq x y z
N MET A 1 21.59 18.23 -9.92
CA MET A 1 20.46 17.27 -9.83
C MET A 1 20.58 16.25 -8.70
N LEU A 2 21.80 15.83 -8.33
CA LEU A 2 22.06 14.77 -7.33
C LEU A 2 21.59 15.14 -5.90
N GLN A 3 21.75 16.40 -5.50
CA GLN A 3 21.30 16.93 -4.21
C GLN A 3 19.78 16.83 -4.00
N LYS A 4 18.97 17.06 -5.06
CA LYS A 4 17.50 16.99 -4.99
C LYS A 4 17.01 15.55 -4.80
N LYS A 5 17.65 14.56 -5.44
CA LYS A 5 17.33 13.14 -5.25
C LYS A 5 17.64 12.68 -3.82
N LYS A 6 18.81 13.04 -3.29
CA LYS A 6 19.24 12.67 -1.94
C LYS A 6 18.33 13.27 -0.86
N LYS A 7 17.97 14.56 -0.98
CA LYS A 7 17.07 15.26 -0.06
C LYS A 7 15.64 14.68 -0.08
N LYS A 8 15.16 14.27 -1.25
CA LYS A 8 13.85 13.60 -1.41
C LYS A 8 13.84 12.23 -0.75
N GLN A 9 14.93 11.47 -0.85
CA GLN A 9 15.06 10.15 -0.23
C GLN A 9 15.11 10.22 1.30
N ILE A 10 15.84 11.20 1.85
CA ILE A 10 15.89 11.51 3.30
C ILE A 10 14.50 11.93 3.81
N LEU A 11 13.79 12.78 3.07
CA LEU A 11 12.45 13.23 3.45
C LEU A 11 11.44 12.07 3.52
N TYR A 12 11.50 11.13 2.57
CA TYR A 12 10.67 9.92 2.63
C TYR A 12 11.05 9.02 3.81
N ALA A 13 12.33 8.86 4.12
CA ALA A 13 12.80 8.09 5.27
C ALA A 13 12.29 8.69 6.60
N LEU A 14 12.38 10.02 6.77
CA LEU A 14 11.88 10.70 7.96
C LEU A 14 10.36 10.59 8.11
N LYS A 15 9.60 10.78 7.02
CA LYS A 15 8.13 10.69 7.03
C LYS A 15 7.64 9.27 7.32
N SER A 16 8.42 8.26 6.93
CA SER A 16 8.12 6.85 7.21
C SER A 16 8.38 6.43 8.67
N LYS A 17 9.22 7.17 9.42
CA LYS A 17 9.47 6.95 10.86
C LYS A 17 8.52 7.75 11.76
N GLN A 18 7.64 8.58 11.18
CA GLN A 18 6.68 9.37 11.92
C GLN A 18 5.59 8.46 12.52
N LYS A 19 5.56 8.35 13.85
CA LYS A 19 4.51 7.62 14.58
C LYS A 19 3.22 8.43 14.54
N TYR A 20 2.34 8.11 13.59
CA TYR A 20 0.96 8.62 13.61
C TYR A 20 0.24 7.96 14.80
N GLY A 21 -0.29 8.77 15.72
CA GLY A 21 -1.06 8.27 16.88
C GLY A 21 -2.19 7.32 16.48
N LYS A 22 -2.62 6.46 17.43
CA LYS A 22 -3.72 5.51 17.24
C LYS A 22 -4.99 6.27 16.81
N ARG A 23 -5.27 6.31 15.51
CA ARG A 23 -6.56 6.83 15.01
C ARG A 23 -7.65 5.87 15.46
N GLY A 24 -8.67 6.43 16.12
CA GLY A 24 -9.79 5.73 16.73
C GLY A 24 -10.49 4.74 15.80
N GLY A 25 -11.23 3.81 16.40
CA GLY A 25 -11.83 2.63 15.78
C GLY A 25 -12.92 2.90 14.73
N GLY A 26 -12.61 3.65 13.67
CA GLY A 26 -13.45 3.71 12.47
C GLY A 26 -13.47 2.38 11.71
N LYS A 27 -14.46 2.22 10.81
CA LYS A 27 -14.66 1.00 9.99
C LYS A 27 -13.33 0.57 9.36
N ARG A 28 -12.81 -0.57 9.81
CA ARG A 28 -11.55 -1.14 9.33
C ARG A 28 -11.78 -1.81 7.98
N ILE A 29 -10.77 -1.78 7.11
CA ILE A 29 -10.76 -2.61 5.89
C ILE A 29 -10.92 -4.07 6.32
N SER A 30 -11.80 -4.83 5.66
CA SER A 30 -11.98 -6.24 5.97
C SER A 30 -10.66 -7.00 5.71
N LYS A 31 -10.41 -8.08 6.47
CA LYS A 31 -9.21 -8.90 6.26
C LYS A 31 -9.15 -9.47 4.83
N ARG A 32 -10.30 -9.73 4.20
CA ARG A 32 -10.40 -10.22 2.83
C ARG A 32 -9.99 -9.14 1.82
N ALA A 33 -10.60 -7.95 1.90
CA ALA A 33 -10.24 -6.81 1.06
C ALA A 33 -8.75 -6.44 1.22
N TRP A 34 -8.20 -6.55 2.44
CA TRP A 34 -6.78 -6.36 2.69
C TRP A 34 -5.89 -7.34 1.90
N LYS A 35 -6.20 -8.64 1.94
CA LYS A 35 -5.43 -9.67 1.21
C LYS A 35 -5.44 -9.41 -0.30
N PHE A 36 -6.57 -8.99 -0.85
CA PHE A 36 -6.65 -8.62 -2.27
C PHE A 36 -5.81 -7.39 -2.60
N LEU A 37 -5.89 -6.33 -1.79
CA LEU A 37 -5.06 -5.14 -1.94
C LEU A 37 -3.56 -5.49 -1.95
N GLU A 38 -3.13 -6.34 -1.03
CA GLU A 38 -1.74 -6.81 -0.94
C GLU A 38 -1.32 -7.62 -2.16
N LYS A 39 -2.13 -8.61 -2.57
CA LYS A 39 -1.87 -9.44 -3.75
C LYS A 39 -1.72 -8.59 -5.02
N TYR A 40 -2.60 -7.61 -5.21
CA TYR A 40 -2.57 -6.73 -6.38
C TYR A 40 -1.40 -5.75 -6.34
N PHE A 41 -1.06 -5.22 -5.17
CA PHE A 41 0.11 -4.37 -5.01
C PHE A 41 1.40 -5.12 -5.42
N LEU A 42 1.61 -6.32 -4.90
CA LEU A 42 2.79 -7.13 -5.22
C LEU A 42 2.86 -7.50 -6.71
N LYS A 43 1.72 -7.86 -7.31
CA LYS A 43 1.65 -8.17 -8.75
C LYS A 43 2.01 -6.94 -9.61
N GLY A 44 1.58 -5.75 -9.20
CA GLY A 44 1.91 -4.49 -9.87
C GLY A 44 3.31 -3.96 -9.58
N ASP A 45 3.96 -4.42 -8.52
CA ASP A 45 5.36 -4.12 -8.21
C ASP A 45 6.31 -4.98 -9.06
N VAL A 46 5.99 -6.26 -9.23
CA VAL A 46 6.71 -7.18 -10.13
C VAL A 46 6.52 -6.79 -11.60
N ASP A 47 5.31 -6.43 -11.99
CA ASP A 47 4.98 -6.09 -13.38
C ASP A 47 4.20 -4.78 -13.44
N LYS A 48 4.87 -3.71 -13.88
CA LYS A 48 4.30 -2.36 -13.98
C LYS A 48 3.11 -2.30 -14.96
N SER A 49 3.06 -3.18 -15.96
CA SER A 49 1.92 -3.28 -16.89
C SER A 49 0.66 -3.84 -16.22
N LYS A 50 0.85 -4.59 -15.13
CA LYS A 50 -0.21 -5.17 -14.30
C LYS A 50 -0.54 -4.32 -13.08
N ARG A 51 -0.14 -3.05 -13.06
CA ARG A 51 -0.71 -2.01 -12.16
C ARG A 51 -2.15 -1.70 -12.54
N TYR A 52 -3.00 -2.72 -12.54
CA TYR A 52 -4.43 -2.49 -12.51
C TYR A 52 -4.73 -1.57 -11.34
N THR A 53 -5.53 -0.53 -11.59
CA THR A 53 -6.04 0.36 -10.55
C THR A 53 -6.63 -0.52 -9.46
N THR A 54 -6.07 -0.51 -8.26
CA THR A 54 -6.43 -1.49 -7.21
C THR A 54 -7.94 -1.47 -6.90
N ALA A 55 -8.60 -0.33 -7.18
CA ALA A 55 -10.05 -0.18 -7.16
C ALA A 55 -10.80 -0.99 -8.23
N THR A 56 -10.32 -1.06 -9.48
CA THR A 56 -11.00 -1.82 -10.55
C THR A 56 -10.91 -3.32 -10.29
N MET A 57 -9.79 -3.81 -9.75
CA MET A 57 -9.67 -5.22 -9.39
C MET A 57 -10.51 -5.59 -8.17
N LEU A 58 -10.63 -4.70 -7.19
CA LEU A 58 -11.55 -4.93 -6.05
C LEU A 58 -13.01 -4.95 -6.49
N LYS A 59 -13.41 -4.11 -7.46
CA LYS A 59 -14.76 -4.15 -8.04
C LYS A 59 -15.05 -5.47 -8.75
N ARG A 60 -14.11 -5.98 -9.56
CA ARG A 60 -14.25 -7.32 -10.17
C ARG A 60 -14.46 -8.41 -9.14
N LYS A 61 -13.81 -8.31 -7.98
CA LYS A 61 -13.99 -9.27 -6.89
C LYS A 61 -15.36 -9.22 -6.24
N VAL A 62 -16.06 -8.08 -6.32
CA VAL A 62 -17.47 -7.99 -5.95
C VAL A 62 -18.35 -8.66 -7.00
N GLU A 63 -18.09 -8.40 -8.28
CA GLU A 63 -18.81 -9.03 -9.40
C GLU A 63 -18.67 -10.56 -9.39
N GLU A 64 -17.49 -11.06 -9.02
CA GLU A 64 -17.19 -12.50 -8.85
C GLU A 64 -17.79 -13.09 -7.55
N GLY A 65 -18.41 -12.27 -6.68
CA GLY A 65 -18.98 -12.71 -5.40
C GLY A 65 -17.95 -13.05 -4.32
N GLU A 66 -16.65 -12.79 -4.56
CA GLU A 66 -15.57 -13.04 -3.60
C GLU A 66 -15.47 -11.97 -2.50
N LEU A 67 -16.05 -10.79 -2.72
CA LEU A 67 -16.16 -9.69 -1.77
C LEU A 67 -17.59 -9.14 -1.74
N GLY A 68 -18.10 -8.81 -0.55
CA GLY A 68 -19.31 -8.00 -0.42
C GLY A 68 -19.06 -6.56 -0.86
N GLU A 69 -20.09 -5.88 -1.37
CA GLU A 69 -20.02 -4.44 -1.71
C GLU A 69 -19.62 -3.59 -0.49
N ASP A 70 -20.07 -3.98 0.69
CA ASP A 70 -19.79 -3.32 1.96
C ASP A 70 -18.35 -3.54 2.47
N GLU A 71 -17.66 -4.55 1.92
CA GLU A 71 -16.26 -4.85 2.17
C GLU A 71 -15.31 -4.00 1.31
N VAL A 72 -15.78 -3.44 0.19
CA VAL A 72 -14.95 -2.62 -0.68
C VAL A 72 -14.63 -1.29 0.00
N PRO A 73 -13.34 -1.00 0.27
CA PRO A 73 -12.97 0.26 0.89
C PRO A 73 -13.20 1.43 -0.08
N LYS A 74 -13.55 2.59 0.48
CA LYS A 74 -13.61 3.85 -0.28
C LYS A 74 -12.26 4.12 -0.97
N LEU A 75 -12.30 4.78 -2.13
CA LEU A 75 -11.10 5.15 -2.90
C LEU A 75 -10.05 5.90 -2.06
N GLN A 76 -10.47 6.83 -1.20
CA GLN A 76 -9.57 7.55 -0.29
C GLN A 76 -8.85 6.62 0.70
N THR A 77 -9.54 5.58 1.17
CA THR A 77 -8.99 4.56 2.06
C THR A 77 -7.97 3.70 1.33
N ILE A 78 -8.27 3.31 0.08
CA ILE A 78 -7.33 2.57 -0.79
C ILE A 78 -6.06 3.41 -1.03
N HIS A 79 -6.20 4.69 -1.39
CA HIS A 79 -5.05 5.57 -1.62
C HIS A 79 -4.20 5.76 -0.36
N SER A 80 -4.84 6.01 0.78
CA SER A 80 -4.15 6.11 2.08
C SER A 80 -3.42 4.82 2.44
N TRP A 81 -4.02 3.67 2.15
CA TRP A 81 -3.40 2.36 2.34
C TRP A 81 -2.19 2.17 1.44
N ILE A 82 -2.30 2.46 0.13
CA ILE A 82 -1.18 2.34 -0.82
C ILE A 82 0.00 3.20 -0.38
N LEU A 83 -0.23 4.44 0.04
CA LEU A 83 0.84 5.34 0.51
C LEU A 83 1.59 4.75 1.71
N ARG A 84 0.87 4.20 2.68
CA ARG A 84 1.45 3.55 3.87
C ARG A 84 2.17 2.26 3.52
N TYR A 85 1.49 1.36 2.82
CA TYR A 85 2.02 0.05 2.46
C TYR A 85 3.28 0.19 1.61
N SER A 86 3.29 1.11 0.63
CA SER A 86 4.48 1.38 -0.18
C SER A 86 5.66 1.89 0.64
N ALA A 87 5.41 2.71 1.66
CA ALA A 87 6.46 3.22 2.54
C ALA A 87 7.05 2.11 3.41
N GLN A 88 6.20 1.30 4.03
CA GLN A 88 6.62 0.14 4.83
C GLN A 88 7.35 -0.91 3.98
N HIS A 89 6.86 -1.17 2.76
CA HIS A 89 7.48 -2.12 1.85
C HIS A 89 8.91 -1.69 1.46
N ARG A 90 9.11 -0.41 1.13
CA ARG A 90 10.45 0.13 0.85
C ARG A 90 11.38 0.09 2.06
N GLN A 91 10.87 0.38 3.27
CA GLN A 91 11.64 0.25 4.51
C GLN A 91 12.10 -1.21 4.72
N LYS A 92 11.18 -2.17 4.60
CA LYS A 92 11.48 -3.60 4.76
C LYS A 92 12.51 -4.08 3.74
N MET A 93 12.39 -3.65 2.48
CA MET A 93 13.38 -3.97 1.45
C MET A 93 14.76 -3.36 1.75
N ALA A 94 14.80 -2.13 2.26
CA ALA A 94 16.05 -1.49 2.68
C ALA A 94 16.67 -2.21 3.89
N GLU A 95 15.88 -2.57 4.90
CA GLU A 95 16.34 -3.35 6.06
C GLU A 95 16.87 -4.72 5.65
N MET A 96 16.15 -5.45 4.80
CA MET A 96 16.63 -6.73 4.25
C MET A 96 17.92 -6.58 3.44
N SER A 97 18.12 -5.45 2.73
CA SER A 97 19.37 -5.20 2.01
C SER A 97 20.55 -4.88 2.93
N ILE A 98 20.30 -4.29 4.10
CA ILE A 98 21.33 -3.98 5.12
C ILE A 98 21.72 -5.25 5.89
N ASN A 99 20.75 -6.11 6.24
CA ASN A 99 20.99 -7.33 7.02
C ASN A 99 21.58 -8.50 6.21
N LYS A 100 21.75 -8.33 4.89
CA LYS A 100 22.32 -9.34 3.98
C LYS A 100 23.79 -9.02 3.62
N MET A 101 24.35 -7.99 4.24
CA MET A 101 25.74 -7.55 4.19
C MET A 101 26.41 -7.89 5.52
#